data_AF-A0A7Y6ESU3-F1
#
_entry.id   AF-A0A7Y6ESU3-F1
#
_cell.length_a   1.000
_cell.length_b   1.000
_cell.length_c   1.000
_cell.angle_alpha   90.00
_cell.angle_beta   90.00
_cell.angle_gamma   90.00
#
_symmetry.space_group_name_H-M   'P 1'
#
loop_
_entity.id
_entity.type
_entity.pdbx_description
1 polymer ?
#
loop_
_entity_poly.entity_id
_entity_poly.type
_entity_poly.pdbx_seq_one_letter_code
_entity_poly.pdbx_strand_id
1 'polypeptide(L)'
;MKKLRILPVSVAVIALLIFILPMSAFATGNNVKVQPIGANFVFDGNQIKPPAGQFSFSYQSTTYVPIRFVSYALQKSVSWDGKLQKVTVSDPTPSQLVSIKESIMNSQAMKDTTIPSNKISIEPMKVSFVFDGVNKKLPAGQLSFIYKGTLYVPIRFVAESTGSYVTWNQKTKTVTGKTKTYLEKEKSTETTKNDNTKPESEKPSASPETKPSAGGETNTGTTPGKVSYDTITDSTQTKLEALRAESKAVLFDLAKEYLSATDDTSKRKLLSEGQNKLNGFTATFESIVTDTEAQLKANGYSTEIIKQYRKTFNDEIEAGKQLAEELA
;
A
#
# COMPACT_ATOMS: atom_id res chain seq x y z
N MET A 1 -40.20 36.24 33.08
CA MET A 1 -39.34 36.30 31.88
C MET A 1 -38.23 35.26 32.01
N LYS A 2 -38.42 34.05 31.47
CA LYS A 2 -37.37 33.02 31.41
C LYS A 2 -36.40 33.42 30.31
N LYS A 3 -35.16 33.77 30.67
CA LYS A 3 -34.09 34.00 29.70
C LYS A 3 -33.79 32.66 29.01
N LEU A 4 -34.17 32.57 27.73
CA LEU A 4 -33.78 31.49 26.85
C LEU A 4 -32.25 31.55 26.72
N ARG A 5 -31.55 30.64 27.41
CA ARG A 5 -30.10 30.46 27.25
C ARG A 5 -29.90 29.77 25.91
N ILE A 6 -29.69 30.56 24.86
CA ILE A 6 -29.16 30.10 23.60
C ILE A 6 -27.72 29.67 23.91
N LEU A 7 -27.49 28.37 24.11
CA LEU A 7 -26.14 27.84 24.21
C LEU A 7 -25.44 28.11 22.88
N PRO A 8 -24.26 28.74 22.87
CA PRO A 8 -23.72 29.29 21.65
C PRO A 8 -23.07 28.20 20.80
N VAL A 9 -23.44 28.17 19.51
CA VAL A 9 -22.77 27.42 18.42
C VAL A 9 -21.37 28.02 18.11
N SER A 10 -20.73 28.65 19.10
CA SER A 10 -19.65 29.62 18.91
C SER A 10 -18.25 29.04 18.83
N VAL A 11 -18.11 27.73 18.74
CA VAL A 11 -16.83 27.09 19.08
C VAL A 11 -16.31 26.19 17.96
N ALA A 12 -17.16 25.72 17.05
CA ALA A 12 -16.82 24.70 16.05
C ALA A 12 -15.82 25.12 14.93
N VAL A 13 -15.22 26.31 14.99
CA VAL A 13 -14.13 26.74 14.09
C VAL A 13 -12.79 26.91 14.81
N ILE A 14 -12.75 26.99 16.14
CA ILE A 14 -11.58 27.51 16.85
C ILE A 14 -10.45 26.50 16.96
N ALA A 15 -10.68 25.21 16.81
CA ALA A 15 -9.62 24.25 17.00
C ALA A 15 -9.46 23.30 15.83
N LEU A 16 -8.47 23.68 15.05
CA LEU A 16 -7.60 22.74 14.38
C LEU A 16 -6.23 22.68 15.09
N LEU A 17 -6.12 23.15 16.34
CA LEU A 17 -4.82 23.41 16.98
C LEU A 17 -4.82 23.11 18.47
N ILE A 18 -4.72 21.83 18.82
CA ILE A 18 -3.59 21.20 19.52
C ILE A 18 -3.80 19.68 19.37
N PHE A 19 -3.40 19.18 18.22
CA PHE A 19 -2.60 17.97 18.20
C PHE A 19 -1.45 18.23 17.24
N ILE A 20 -0.38 18.81 17.78
CA ILE A 20 0.94 18.61 17.19
C ILE A 20 1.31 17.15 17.48
N LEU A 21 0.65 16.21 16.80
CA LEU A 21 1.44 15.10 16.30
C LEU A 21 2.00 15.62 14.99
N PRO A 22 3.32 15.70 14.85
CA PRO A 22 3.86 15.98 13.55
C PRO A 22 3.43 14.80 12.66
N MET A 23 2.43 14.98 11.78
CA MET A 23 2.26 14.13 10.59
C MET A 23 3.36 14.52 9.59
N SER A 24 4.59 14.37 10.07
CA SER A 24 5.92 14.59 9.49
C SER A 24 6.91 14.85 10.62
N ALA A 25 6.85 14.04 11.68
CA ALA A 25 8.04 13.32 12.02
C ALA A 25 7.83 11.92 11.43
N PHE A 26 7.85 11.82 10.09
CA PHE A 26 8.81 10.88 9.54
C PHE A 26 10.05 11.16 10.36
N ALA A 27 10.52 10.19 11.15
CA ALA A 27 11.85 10.33 11.68
C ALA A 27 12.68 10.93 10.54
N THR A 28 13.46 11.96 10.83
CA THR A 28 14.63 12.30 10.03
C THR A 28 15.57 11.08 10.06
N GLY A 29 15.08 9.92 9.63
CA GLY A 29 15.87 8.87 9.05
C GLY A 29 16.20 9.44 7.71
N ASN A 30 17.39 10.02 7.62
CA ASN A 30 17.97 10.47 6.38
C ASN A 30 17.60 9.48 5.27
N ASN A 31 17.03 10.03 4.19
CA ASN A 31 16.80 9.31 2.95
C ASN A 31 17.95 8.34 2.68
N VAL A 32 17.64 7.05 2.54
CA VAL A 32 18.65 6.02 2.34
C VAL A 32 18.84 5.81 0.85
N LYS A 33 20.09 5.90 0.39
CA LYS A 33 20.42 5.56 -1.01
C LYS A 33 20.67 4.06 -1.12
N VAL A 34 19.81 3.36 -1.87
CA VAL A 34 19.97 1.92 -2.13
C VAL A 34 20.12 1.65 -3.61
N GLN A 35 20.78 0.54 -3.93
CA GLN A 35 20.89 0.04 -5.30
C GLN A 35 19.83 -1.05 -5.51
N PRO A 36 18.91 -0.89 -6.48
CA PRO A 36 18.04 -1.98 -6.90
C PRO A 36 18.86 -3.21 -7.36
N ILE A 37 18.39 -4.40 -7.01
CA ILE A 37 18.94 -5.67 -7.43
C ILE A 37 17.88 -6.44 -8.22
N GLY A 38 18.28 -6.95 -9.38
CA GLY A 38 17.54 -7.98 -10.12
C GLY A 38 17.73 -9.33 -9.46
N ALA A 39 16.94 -9.58 -8.42
CA ALA A 39 16.85 -10.89 -7.81
C ALA A 39 15.88 -11.78 -8.59
N ASN A 40 16.23 -13.06 -8.69
CA ASN A 40 15.30 -14.09 -9.12
C ASN A 40 14.46 -14.53 -7.91
N PHE A 41 13.16 -14.71 -8.08
CA PHE A 41 12.28 -15.20 -7.00
C PHE A 41 11.65 -16.51 -7.43
N VAL A 42 11.85 -17.55 -6.62
CA VAL A 42 11.26 -18.87 -6.82
C VAL A 42 10.46 -19.22 -5.57
N PHE A 43 9.14 -19.35 -5.69
CA PHE A 43 8.26 -19.69 -4.57
C PHE A 43 7.45 -20.94 -4.90
N ASP A 44 7.52 -21.94 -4.02
CA ASP A 44 6.86 -23.24 -4.22
C ASP A 44 7.20 -23.87 -5.59
N GLY A 45 8.45 -23.67 -6.04
CA GLY A 45 8.95 -24.12 -7.34
C GLY A 45 8.65 -23.20 -8.53
N ASN A 46 7.80 -22.18 -8.36
CA ASN A 46 7.41 -21.27 -9.43
C ASN A 46 8.29 -20.02 -9.45
N GLN A 47 8.83 -19.65 -10.62
CA GLN A 47 9.53 -18.39 -10.78
C GLN A 47 8.53 -17.25 -10.90
N ILE A 48 8.60 -16.28 -9.99
CA ILE A 48 7.70 -15.11 -9.96
C ILE A 48 8.50 -13.82 -10.11
N LYS A 49 7.86 -12.76 -10.59
CA LYS A 49 8.50 -11.44 -10.75
C LYS A 49 7.71 -10.36 -10.01
N PRO A 50 8.39 -9.39 -9.38
CA PRO A 50 7.72 -8.20 -8.87
C PRO A 50 6.98 -7.47 -10.00
N PRO A 51 5.84 -6.82 -9.71
CA PRO A 51 5.15 -5.95 -10.65
C PRO A 51 6.06 -4.88 -11.27
N ALA A 52 5.66 -4.33 -12.42
CA ALA A 52 6.42 -3.30 -13.11
C ALA A 52 6.75 -2.11 -12.18
N GLY A 53 8.01 -1.68 -12.18
CA GLY A 53 8.49 -0.59 -11.32
C GLY A 53 8.78 -0.98 -9.86
N GLN A 54 8.49 -2.21 -9.46
CA GLN A 54 8.93 -2.78 -8.18
C GLN A 54 10.19 -3.63 -8.38
N PHE A 55 11.04 -3.67 -7.37
CA PHE A 55 12.33 -4.35 -7.42
C PHE A 55 12.66 -4.90 -6.03
N SER A 56 13.85 -5.45 -5.86
CA SER A 56 14.41 -5.70 -4.54
C SER A 56 15.67 -4.89 -4.35
N PHE A 57 16.13 -4.74 -3.12
CA PHE A 57 17.43 -4.13 -2.84
C PHE A 57 18.03 -4.75 -1.59
N SER A 58 19.31 -4.49 -1.36
CA SER A 58 19.98 -4.87 -0.11
C SER A 58 20.29 -3.61 0.70
N TYR A 59 20.01 -3.66 2.00
CA TYR A 59 20.38 -2.63 2.96
C TYR A 59 20.82 -3.31 4.26
N GLN A 60 22.02 -2.96 4.76
CA GLN A 60 22.63 -3.57 5.94
C GLN A 60 22.57 -5.11 5.93
N SER A 61 23.05 -5.73 4.84
CA SER A 61 23.05 -7.19 4.64
C SER A 61 21.67 -7.88 4.70
N THR A 62 20.60 -7.10 4.59
CA THR A 62 19.21 -7.59 4.58
C THR A 62 18.59 -7.33 3.21
N THR A 63 17.91 -8.34 2.65
CA THR A 63 17.17 -8.21 1.38
C THR A 63 15.77 -7.69 1.64
N TYR A 64 15.44 -6.59 0.94
CA TYR A 64 14.18 -5.90 1.00
C TYR A 64 13.35 -6.15 -0.25
N VAL A 65 12.07 -6.42 -0.04
CA VAL A 65 11.10 -6.73 -1.10
C VAL A 65 9.76 -6.05 -0.83
N PRO A 66 8.94 -5.79 -1.87
CA PRO A 66 7.59 -5.28 -1.70
C PRO A 66 6.75 -6.28 -0.89
N ILE A 67 6.13 -5.82 0.20
CA ILE A 67 5.41 -6.69 1.13
C ILE A 67 4.26 -7.45 0.46
N ARG A 68 3.53 -6.78 -0.45
CA ARG A 68 2.40 -7.38 -1.18
C ARG A 68 2.87 -8.50 -2.11
N PHE A 69 3.93 -8.25 -2.87
CA PHE A 69 4.52 -9.23 -3.77
C PHE A 69 4.93 -10.51 -3.03
N VAL A 70 5.73 -10.38 -1.95
CA VAL A 70 6.18 -11.57 -1.20
C VAL A 70 5.03 -12.26 -0.46
N SER A 71 4.05 -11.51 0.04
CA SER A 71 2.90 -12.13 0.72
C SER A 71 2.05 -12.93 -0.26
N TYR A 72 1.83 -12.41 -1.47
CA TYR A 72 1.10 -13.13 -2.53
C TYR A 72 1.89 -14.38 -2.97
N ALA A 73 3.21 -14.25 -3.13
CA ALA A 73 4.09 -15.38 -3.39
C ALA A 73 3.96 -16.49 -2.35
N LEU A 74 3.71 -16.10 -1.09
CA LEU A 74 3.48 -16.99 0.04
C LEU A 74 1.99 -17.35 0.24
N GLN A 75 1.14 -17.06 -0.76
CA GLN A 75 -0.31 -17.33 -0.78
C GLN A 75 -1.09 -16.67 0.37
N LYS A 76 -0.61 -15.51 0.85
CA LYS A 76 -1.27 -14.70 1.88
C LYS A 76 -1.92 -13.45 1.28
N SER A 77 -3.05 -13.04 1.86
CA SER A 77 -3.67 -11.75 1.57
C SER A 77 -2.95 -10.61 2.29
N VAL A 78 -3.06 -9.40 1.75
CA VAL A 78 -2.50 -8.19 2.37
C VAL A 78 -3.52 -7.07 2.34
N SER A 79 -3.77 -6.48 3.50
CA SER A 79 -4.57 -5.27 3.67
C SER A 79 -3.71 -4.16 4.28
N TRP A 80 -3.96 -2.94 3.84
CA TRP A 80 -3.33 -1.74 4.37
C TRP A 80 -4.38 -0.86 5.04
N ASP A 81 -4.13 -0.50 6.29
CA ASP A 81 -4.87 0.50 7.05
C ASP A 81 -4.00 1.75 7.15
N GLY A 82 -4.27 2.73 6.29
CA GLY A 82 -3.50 3.96 6.20
C GLY A 82 -3.62 4.86 7.43
N LYS A 83 -4.75 4.78 8.16
CA LYS A 83 -4.98 5.57 9.39
C LYS A 83 -4.06 5.10 10.51
N LEU A 84 -3.93 3.78 10.66
CA LEU A 84 -3.09 3.17 11.68
C LEU A 84 -1.66 2.87 11.20
N GLN A 85 -1.35 3.21 9.94
CA GLN A 85 -0.12 2.81 9.24
C GLN A 85 0.16 1.32 9.49
N LYS A 86 -0.85 0.49 9.24
CA LYS A 86 -0.87 -0.91 9.66
C LYS A 86 -1.05 -1.81 8.45
N VAL A 87 -0.14 -2.76 8.29
CA VAL A 87 -0.29 -3.87 7.36
C VAL A 87 -0.87 -5.06 8.10
N THR A 88 -1.94 -5.63 7.55
CA THR A 88 -2.47 -6.92 7.96
C THR A 88 -2.19 -7.95 6.87
N VAL A 89 -1.47 -9.00 7.22
CA VAL A 89 -1.24 -10.17 6.37
C VAL A 89 -1.98 -11.35 6.99
N SER A 90 -2.81 -12.03 6.22
CA SER A 90 -3.57 -13.17 6.73
C SER A 90 -3.88 -14.20 5.66
N ASP A 91 -4.38 -15.37 6.06
CA ASP A 91 -4.97 -16.32 5.13
C ASP A 91 -6.04 -15.64 4.25
N PRO A 92 -5.99 -15.84 2.92
CA PRO A 92 -6.95 -15.24 2.00
C PRO A 92 -8.30 -15.94 2.08
N THR A 93 -9.38 -15.20 1.84
CA THR A 93 -10.67 -15.80 1.49
C THR A 93 -10.57 -16.55 0.16
N PRO A 94 -11.49 -17.48 -0.18
CA PRO A 94 -11.46 -18.19 -1.46
C PRO A 94 -11.37 -17.26 -2.67
N SER A 95 -12.10 -16.15 -2.69
CA SER A 95 -12.06 -15.16 -3.77
C SER A 95 -10.73 -14.41 -3.85
N GLN A 96 -10.15 -14.05 -2.71
CA GLN A 96 -8.81 -13.46 -2.65
C GLN A 96 -7.75 -14.45 -3.13
N LEU A 97 -7.88 -15.73 -2.77
CA LEU A 97 -6.95 -16.77 -3.18
C LEU A 97 -6.96 -16.96 -4.70
N VAL A 98 -8.13 -16.92 -5.35
CA VAL A 98 -8.24 -16.94 -6.81
C VAL A 98 -7.51 -15.74 -7.42
N SER A 99 -7.76 -14.53 -6.91
CA SER A 99 -7.11 -13.29 -7.39
C SER A 99 -5.58 -13.33 -7.20
N ILE A 100 -5.12 -13.87 -6.08
CA ILE A 100 -3.68 -14.06 -5.80
C ILE A 100 -3.08 -15.05 -6.79
N LYS A 101 -3.73 -16.19 -7.03
CA LYS A 101 -3.25 -17.19 -8.00
C LYS A 101 -3.18 -16.61 -9.41
N GLU A 102 -4.17 -15.85 -9.83
CA GLU A 102 -4.16 -15.14 -11.12
C GLU A 102 -3.00 -14.13 -11.19
N SER A 103 -2.79 -13.35 -10.14
CA SER A 103 -1.66 -12.41 -10.05
C SER A 103 -0.31 -13.15 -10.18
N ILE A 104 -0.15 -14.30 -9.52
CA ILE A 104 1.05 -15.14 -9.63
C ILE A 104 1.21 -15.64 -11.07
N MET A 105 0.18 -16.22 -11.68
CA MET A 105 0.23 -16.72 -13.06
C MET A 105 0.63 -15.61 -14.05
N ASN A 106 0.02 -14.44 -13.92
CA ASN A 106 0.35 -13.29 -14.77
C ASN A 106 1.81 -12.84 -14.56
N SER A 107 2.34 -12.90 -13.32
CA SER A 107 3.75 -12.59 -13.06
C SER A 107 4.73 -13.56 -13.72
N GLN A 108 4.35 -14.84 -13.88
CA GLN A 108 5.18 -15.85 -14.54
C GLN A 108 5.31 -15.57 -16.04
N ALA A 109 4.25 -15.03 -16.66
CA ALA A 109 4.22 -14.67 -18.07
C ALA A 109 4.93 -13.34 -18.38
N MET A 110 5.33 -12.54 -17.37
CA MET A 110 5.98 -11.26 -17.60
C MET A 110 7.41 -11.42 -18.14
N LYS A 111 7.71 -10.66 -19.20
CA LYS A 111 9.08 -10.34 -19.64
C LYS A 111 9.81 -9.57 -18.54
N ASP A 112 11.14 -9.52 -18.59
CA ASP A 112 11.96 -8.91 -17.54
C ASP A 112 11.48 -7.51 -17.16
N THR A 113 11.26 -7.31 -15.87
CA THR A 113 10.88 -6.02 -15.29
C THR A 113 12.04 -5.05 -15.43
N THR A 114 11.81 -3.88 -16.02
CA THR A 114 12.83 -2.82 -16.11
C THR A 114 13.21 -2.36 -14.71
N ILE A 115 14.45 -2.65 -14.30
CA ILE A 115 14.98 -2.27 -12.98
C ILE A 115 15.78 -0.96 -13.14
N PRO A 116 15.59 0.04 -12.26
CA PRO A 116 16.42 1.23 -12.28
C PRO A 116 17.90 0.86 -12.09
N SER A 117 18.76 1.29 -13.01
CA SER A 117 20.21 1.04 -12.93
C SER A 117 20.92 1.96 -11.92
N ASN A 118 20.28 3.08 -11.57
CA ASN A 118 20.84 4.08 -10.66
C ASN A 118 20.41 3.83 -9.21
N LYS A 119 21.22 4.33 -8.26
CA LYS A 119 20.85 4.39 -6.85
C LYS A 119 19.57 5.20 -6.71
N ILE A 120 18.64 4.70 -5.90
CA ILE A 120 17.38 5.34 -5.58
C ILE A 120 17.39 5.82 -4.14
N SER A 121 16.65 6.89 -3.86
CA SER A 121 16.37 7.36 -2.52
C SER A 121 15.12 6.67 -2.00
N ILE A 122 15.21 6.02 -0.84
CA ILE A 122 14.08 5.37 -0.16
C ILE A 122 13.92 5.94 1.25
N GLU A 123 12.67 6.01 1.70
CA GLU A 123 12.32 6.66 2.96
C GLU A 123 11.92 5.62 4.01
N PRO A 124 12.53 5.62 5.21
CA PRO A 124 12.04 4.80 6.31
C PRO A 124 10.58 5.15 6.65
N MET A 125 9.73 4.13 6.78
CA MET A 125 8.35 4.30 7.20
C MET A 125 8.10 3.43 8.44
N LYS A 126 7.56 4.04 9.50
CA LYS A 126 7.11 3.30 10.68
C LYS A 126 5.76 2.66 10.37
N VAL A 127 5.69 1.34 10.46
CA VAL A 127 4.50 0.54 10.15
C VAL A 127 4.24 -0.46 11.27
N SER A 128 2.97 -0.64 11.63
CA SER A 128 2.51 -1.73 12.49
C SER A 128 2.20 -2.96 11.64
N PHE A 129 2.69 -4.14 12.04
CA PHE A 129 2.46 -5.37 11.28
C PHE A 129 1.60 -6.35 12.08
N VAL A 130 0.56 -6.86 11.45
CA VAL A 130 -0.29 -7.92 11.98
C VAL A 130 -0.23 -9.10 11.03
N PHE A 131 0.18 -10.27 11.52
CA PHE A 131 0.23 -11.51 10.75
C PHE A 131 -0.68 -12.54 11.41
N ASP A 132 -1.68 -13.02 10.68
CA ASP A 132 -2.67 -14.00 11.16
C ASP A 132 -3.25 -13.61 12.55
N GLY A 133 -3.59 -12.32 12.70
CA GLY A 133 -4.13 -11.74 13.94
C GLY A 133 -3.10 -11.39 15.02
N VAL A 134 -1.81 -11.73 14.82
CA VAL A 134 -0.74 -11.49 15.81
C VAL A 134 0.09 -10.27 15.44
N ASN A 135 0.28 -9.34 16.38
CA ASN A 135 1.20 -8.22 16.21
C ASN A 135 2.65 -8.72 16.08
N LYS A 136 3.32 -8.34 15.00
CA LYS A 136 4.72 -8.66 14.72
C LYS A 136 5.55 -7.38 14.71
N LYS A 137 6.77 -7.47 15.23
CA LYS A 137 7.77 -6.41 15.18
C LYS A 137 8.88 -6.82 14.22
N LEU A 138 9.41 -5.85 13.49
CA LEU A 138 10.63 -6.06 12.71
C LEU A 138 11.79 -6.47 13.64
N PRO A 139 12.71 -7.32 13.18
CA PRO A 139 13.92 -7.65 13.92
C PRO A 139 14.71 -6.41 14.32
N ALA A 140 15.46 -6.49 15.43
CA ALA A 140 16.25 -5.38 15.94
C ALA A 140 17.21 -4.84 14.86
N GLY A 141 17.20 -3.51 14.66
CA GLY A 141 18.02 -2.83 13.66
C GLY A 141 17.44 -2.84 12.23
N GLN A 142 16.35 -3.55 11.96
CA GLN A 142 15.70 -3.54 10.66
C GLN A 142 14.56 -2.51 10.62
N LEU A 143 14.43 -1.85 9.47
CA LEU A 143 13.38 -0.86 9.19
C LEU A 143 12.44 -1.39 8.10
N SER A 144 11.30 -0.73 7.92
CA SER A 144 10.52 -0.79 6.68
C SER A 144 10.71 0.51 5.89
N PHE A 145 10.58 0.42 4.58
CA PHE A 145 10.78 1.56 3.68
C PHE A 145 9.60 1.75 2.75
N ILE A 146 9.31 3.00 2.39
CA ILE A 146 8.34 3.31 1.33
C ILE A 146 9.09 3.83 0.10
N TYR A 147 8.65 3.42 -1.07
CA TYR A 147 9.09 4.00 -2.34
C TYR A 147 7.96 3.95 -3.36
N LYS A 148 7.55 5.13 -3.86
CA LYS A 148 6.44 5.29 -4.82
C LYS A 148 5.18 4.49 -4.41
N GLY A 149 4.73 4.68 -3.17
CA GLY A 149 3.54 4.00 -2.62
C GLY A 149 3.73 2.50 -2.31
N THR A 150 4.90 1.92 -2.57
CA THR A 150 5.19 0.52 -2.30
C THR A 150 5.96 0.38 -0.99
N LEU A 151 5.43 -0.43 -0.06
CA LEU A 151 6.09 -0.75 1.21
C LEU A 151 7.06 -1.92 1.02
N TYR A 152 8.31 -1.70 1.40
CA TYR A 152 9.41 -2.65 1.36
C TYR A 152 9.76 -3.10 2.77
N VAL A 153 9.90 -4.42 2.93
CA VAL A 153 10.20 -5.06 4.21
C VAL A 153 11.27 -6.14 4.03
N PRO A 154 11.99 -6.52 5.11
CA PRO A 154 12.89 -7.66 5.09
C PRO A 154 12.13 -8.92 4.67
N ILE A 155 12.65 -9.62 3.67
CA ILE A 155 11.96 -10.80 3.15
C ILE A 155 11.80 -11.91 4.20
N ARG A 156 12.83 -12.08 5.05
CA ARG A 156 12.84 -13.08 6.13
C ARG A 156 11.76 -12.79 7.17
N PHE A 157 11.53 -11.53 7.49
CA PHE A 157 10.48 -11.12 8.43
C PHE A 157 9.10 -11.59 7.98
N VAL A 158 8.77 -11.46 6.68
CA VAL A 158 7.48 -11.93 6.13
C VAL A 158 7.41 -13.46 6.15
N ALA A 159 8.48 -14.14 5.73
CA ALA A 159 8.53 -15.60 5.72
C ALA A 159 8.32 -16.18 7.13
N GLU A 160 9.11 -15.74 8.11
CA GLU A 160 8.99 -16.19 9.51
C GLU A 160 7.62 -15.85 10.11
N SER A 161 7.09 -14.66 9.81
CA SER A 161 5.78 -14.24 10.33
C SER A 161 4.61 -15.04 9.76
N THR A 162 4.79 -15.67 8.60
CA THR A 162 3.79 -16.54 7.95
C THR A 162 4.06 -18.03 8.15
N GLY A 163 5.11 -18.39 8.89
CA GLY A 163 5.55 -19.79 9.05
C GLY A 163 6.15 -20.42 7.79
N SER A 164 6.53 -19.59 6.82
CA SER A 164 7.16 -19.99 5.57
C SER A 164 8.68 -19.98 5.69
N TYR A 165 9.34 -20.71 4.79
CA TYR A 165 10.79 -20.76 4.71
C TYR A 165 11.30 -19.88 3.56
N VAL A 166 12.44 -19.22 3.75
CA VAL A 166 13.11 -18.47 2.67
C VAL A 166 14.63 -18.56 2.76
N THR A 167 15.28 -18.73 1.61
CA THR A 167 16.75 -18.70 1.46
C THR A 167 17.18 -17.76 0.36
N TRP A 168 18.42 -17.30 0.47
CA TRP A 168 19.09 -16.49 -0.55
C TRP A 168 20.31 -17.23 -1.10
N ASN A 169 20.39 -17.35 -2.43
CA ASN A 169 21.59 -17.78 -3.13
C ASN A 169 22.30 -16.56 -3.73
N GLN A 170 23.49 -16.25 -3.22
CA GLN A 170 24.24 -15.07 -3.62
C GLN A 170 24.80 -15.15 -5.04
N LYS A 171 25.20 -16.34 -5.51
CA LYS A 171 25.79 -16.54 -6.84
C LYS A 171 24.78 -16.28 -7.94
N THR A 172 23.56 -16.78 -7.75
CA THR A 172 22.48 -16.66 -8.74
C THR A 172 21.53 -15.50 -8.45
N LYS A 173 21.77 -14.76 -7.35
CA LYS A 173 20.88 -13.72 -6.83
C LYS A 173 19.44 -14.23 -6.68
N THR A 174 19.28 -15.46 -6.21
CA THR A 174 17.97 -16.13 -6.15
C THR A 174 17.45 -16.18 -4.73
N VAL A 175 16.25 -15.65 -4.52
CA VAL A 175 15.41 -15.96 -3.38
C VAL A 175 14.63 -17.23 -3.69
N THR A 176 14.70 -18.22 -2.79
CA THR A 176 13.82 -19.39 -2.82
C THR A 176 12.95 -19.37 -1.58
N GLY A 177 11.63 -19.30 -1.76
CA GLY A 177 10.64 -19.39 -0.69
C GLY A 177 9.81 -20.67 -0.79
N LYS A 178 9.43 -21.22 0.36
CA LYS A 178 8.52 -22.36 0.45
C LYS A 178 7.44 -22.05 1.48
N THR A 179 6.18 -22.16 1.09
CA THR A 179 5.05 -22.03 2.01
C THR A 179 5.04 -23.19 3.00
N LYS A 180 4.42 -23.00 4.16
CA LYS A 180 4.25 -24.05 5.17
C LYS A 180 3.62 -25.32 4.57
N THR A 181 2.56 -25.13 3.78
CA THR A 181 1.84 -26.25 3.14
C THR A 181 2.67 -26.97 2.08
N TYR A 182 3.56 -26.26 1.37
CA TYR A 182 4.49 -26.88 0.43
C TYR A 182 5.54 -27.76 1.15
N LEU A 183 6.10 -27.25 2.26
CA LEU A 183 7.04 -28.00 3.09
C LEU A 183 6.42 -29.27 3.68
N GLU A 184 5.16 -29.21 4.10
CA GLU A 184 4.41 -30.36 4.62
C GLU A 184 4.19 -31.43 3.53
N LYS A 185 3.89 -31.01 2.30
CA LYS A 185 3.78 -31.92 1.15
C LYS A 185 5.09 -32.62 0.83
N GLU A 186 6.20 -31.89 0.79
CA GLU A 186 7.54 -32.47 0.55
C GLU A 186 7.91 -33.51 1.62
N LYS A 187 7.63 -33.23 2.89
CA LYS A 187 7.86 -34.19 3.98
C LYS A 187 6.97 -35.42 3.85
N SER A 188 5.71 -35.25 3.46
CA SER A 188 4.80 -36.39 3.24
C SER A 188 5.19 -37.25 2.05
N THR A 189 5.91 -36.70 1.06
CA THR A 189 6.47 -37.47 -0.07
C THR A 189 7.82 -38.13 0.22
N GLU A 190 8.55 -37.71 1.26
CA GLU A 190 9.79 -38.36 1.71
C GLU A 190 9.53 -39.60 2.60
N THR A 191 8.44 -39.65 3.37
CA THR A 191 8.15 -40.79 4.26
C THR A 191 7.73 -42.08 3.50
N THR A 192 7.50 -42.00 2.19
CA THR A 192 7.17 -43.18 1.35
C THR A 192 8.36 -43.69 0.52
N LYS A 193 9.55 -43.11 0.66
CA LYS A 193 10.74 -43.56 -0.05
C LYS A 193 11.92 -43.69 0.90
N ASN A 194 11.96 -44.80 1.62
CA ASN A 194 13.20 -45.45 2.03
C ASN A 194 12.95 -46.96 2.12
N ASP A 195 13.21 -47.67 1.02
CA ASP A 195 14.24 -48.70 1.08
C ASP A 195 14.99 -48.83 -0.27
N ASN A 196 16.32 -48.77 -0.14
CA ASN A 196 17.41 -49.14 -1.05
C ASN A 196 17.55 -48.54 -2.46
N THR A 197 18.48 -47.58 -2.63
CA THR A 197 19.85 -47.80 -3.14
C THR A 197 20.50 -46.46 -3.57
N LYS A 198 21.74 -46.22 -3.15
CA LYS A 198 22.63 -45.08 -3.48
C LYS A 198 23.77 -45.60 -4.41
N PRO A 199 24.63 -44.77 -5.02
CA PRO A 199 24.48 -43.60 -5.91
C PRO A 199 24.95 -43.93 -7.36
N GLU A 200 24.78 -43.03 -8.34
CA GLU A 200 25.91 -42.58 -9.19
C GLU A 200 25.49 -41.39 -10.06
N SER A 201 26.42 -40.45 -10.13
CA SER A 201 26.66 -39.32 -11.02
C SER A 201 26.15 -39.46 -12.47
N GLU A 202 25.61 -38.39 -13.06
CA GLU A 202 26.15 -37.76 -14.30
C GLU A 202 25.28 -36.63 -14.89
N LYS A 203 25.99 -35.60 -15.35
CA LYS A 203 25.64 -34.46 -16.23
C LYS A 203 26.81 -34.41 -17.24
N PRO A 204 26.80 -33.72 -18.41
CA PRO A 204 25.75 -33.17 -19.31
C PRO A 204 25.90 -33.62 -20.79
N SER A 205 24.92 -33.33 -21.65
CA SER A 205 25.16 -32.90 -23.05
C SER A 205 23.85 -32.39 -23.68
N ALA A 206 23.70 -31.11 -24.02
CA ALA A 206 24.08 -30.42 -25.26
C ALA A 206 22.91 -30.31 -26.26
N SER A 207 22.63 -29.06 -26.65
CA SER A 207 21.71 -28.62 -27.72
C SER A 207 22.29 -28.95 -29.11
N PRO A 208 21.50 -28.91 -30.19
CA PRO A 208 21.57 -27.73 -31.05
C PRO A 208 20.23 -27.24 -31.66
N GLU A 209 20.28 -25.97 -32.06
CA GLU A 209 19.28 -25.12 -32.72
C GLU A 209 18.83 -25.59 -34.11
N THR A 210 17.65 -25.12 -34.57
CA THR A 210 17.51 -24.24 -35.77
C THR A 210 16.06 -23.74 -36.00
N LYS A 211 15.97 -22.44 -36.34
CA LYS A 211 14.85 -21.58 -36.82
C LYS A 211 14.56 -21.88 -38.33
N PRO A 212 13.78 -21.11 -39.16
CA PRO A 212 12.75 -20.06 -38.94
C PRO A 212 11.49 -20.10 -39.88
N SER A 213 10.48 -19.24 -39.62
CA SER A 213 10.03 -18.14 -40.52
C SER A 213 8.50 -17.90 -40.64
N ALA A 214 8.15 -16.60 -40.62
CA ALA A 214 7.04 -15.84 -41.26
C ALA A 214 5.58 -16.39 -41.23
N GLY A 215 4.52 -15.60 -41.07
CA GLY A 215 4.30 -14.15 -41.02
C GLY A 215 2.78 -13.89 -41.04
N GLY A 216 2.33 -12.67 -40.71
CA GLY A 216 0.93 -12.26 -40.86
C GLY A 216 0.51 -11.08 -39.98
N GLU A 217 0.56 -9.86 -40.53
CA GLU A 217 -0.27 -8.70 -40.14
C GLU A 217 -1.74 -9.02 -40.50
N THR A 218 -2.82 -8.53 -39.86
CA THR A 218 -3.24 -7.12 -39.76
C THR A 218 -4.48 -6.97 -38.85
N ASN A 219 -4.65 -5.76 -38.29
CA ASN A 219 -5.87 -4.98 -38.02
C ASN A 219 -6.76 -5.13 -36.75
N THR A 220 -6.61 -4.10 -35.90
CA THR A 220 -7.62 -3.14 -35.35
C THR A 220 -8.93 -3.64 -34.74
N GLY A 221 -9.08 -3.40 -33.43
CA GLY A 221 -10.35 -3.25 -32.73
C GLY A 221 -10.16 -2.44 -31.45
N THR A 222 -10.26 -1.12 -31.52
CA THR A 222 -10.28 -0.23 -30.36
C THR A 222 -11.62 -0.39 -29.65
N THR A 223 -11.68 -1.29 -28.67
CA THR A 223 -12.65 -1.23 -27.59
C THR A 223 -12.13 -0.20 -26.58
N PRO A 224 -12.96 0.71 -26.00
CA PRO A 224 -12.52 1.57 -24.91
C PRO A 224 -11.92 0.68 -23.81
N GLY A 225 -10.60 0.73 -23.66
CA GLY A 225 -9.88 -0.16 -22.76
C GLY A 225 -10.40 0.04 -21.33
N LYS A 226 -10.86 -1.06 -20.71
CA LYS A 226 -11.27 -1.10 -19.31
C LYS A 226 -10.17 -0.46 -18.46
N VAL A 227 -10.46 0.66 -17.81
CA VAL A 227 -9.50 1.36 -16.94
C VAL A 227 -9.24 0.46 -15.74
N SER A 228 -7.98 0.35 -15.28
CA SER A 228 -7.66 -0.54 -14.16
C SER A 228 -8.20 0.02 -12.83
N TYR A 229 -8.53 -0.87 -11.88
CA TYR A 229 -9.01 -0.47 -10.54
C TYR A 229 -8.00 0.47 -9.85
N ASP A 230 -6.72 0.08 -9.85
CA ASP A 230 -5.63 0.85 -9.24
C ASP A 230 -5.51 2.25 -9.86
N THR A 231 -5.65 2.38 -11.18
CA THR A 231 -5.63 3.69 -11.86
C THR A 231 -6.76 4.60 -11.41
N ILE A 232 -7.98 4.07 -11.25
CA ILE A 232 -9.14 4.83 -10.78
C ILE A 232 -8.92 5.27 -9.33
N THR A 233 -8.48 4.36 -8.46
CA THR A 233 -8.29 4.66 -7.03
C THR A 233 -7.10 5.57 -6.75
N ASP A 234 -5.97 5.44 -7.47
CA ASP A 234 -4.79 6.29 -7.29
C ASP A 234 -5.06 7.73 -7.73
N SER A 235 -5.77 7.90 -8.85
CA SER A 235 -6.23 9.21 -9.32
C SER A 235 -7.17 9.86 -8.31
N THR A 236 -8.08 9.08 -7.74
CA THR A 236 -8.99 9.53 -6.68
C THR A 236 -8.24 9.98 -5.43
N GLN A 237 -7.30 9.16 -4.97
CA GLN A 237 -6.49 9.44 -3.79
C GLN A 237 -5.71 10.75 -3.94
N THR A 238 -5.12 10.99 -5.12
CA THR A 238 -4.42 12.25 -5.43
C THR A 238 -5.34 13.46 -5.29
N LYS A 239 -6.58 13.38 -5.82
CA LYS A 239 -7.56 14.47 -5.70
C LYS A 239 -8.00 14.72 -4.26
N LEU A 240 -8.20 13.65 -3.48
CA LEU A 240 -8.57 13.75 -2.07
C LEU A 240 -7.44 14.33 -1.21
N GLU A 241 -6.18 14.01 -1.53
CA GLU A 241 -5.01 14.59 -0.86
C GLU A 241 -4.84 16.07 -1.17
N ALA A 242 -5.04 16.47 -2.43
CA ALA A 242 -5.03 17.88 -2.82
C ALA A 242 -6.14 18.67 -2.11
N LEU A 243 -7.37 18.14 -2.09
CA LEU A 243 -8.50 18.75 -1.37
C LEU A 243 -8.21 18.93 0.12
N ARG A 244 -7.58 17.93 0.75
CA ARG A 244 -7.18 18.00 2.16
C ARG A 244 -6.10 19.04 2.41
N ALA A 245 -5.11 19.15 1.53
CA ALA A 245 -4.05 20.15 1.67
C ALA A 245 -4.61 21.57 1.54
N GLU A 246 -5.47 21.78 0.55
CA GLU A 246 -6.15 23.06 0.32
C GLU A 246 -7.05 23.44 1.50
N SER A 247 -7.89 22.50 1.96
CA SER A 247 -8.81 22.77 3.06
C SER A 247 -8.10 23.12 4.35
N LYS A 248 -7.00 22.42 4.67
CA LYS A 248 -6.17 22.73 5.84
C LYS A 248 -5.54 24.10 5.75
N ALA A 249 -4.96 24.46 4.60
CA ALA A 249 -4.33 25.77 4.43
C ALA A 249 -5.35 26.90 4.63
N VAL A 250 -6.49 26.82 3.93
CA VAL A 250 -7.54 27.84 3.98
C VAL A 250 -8.13 27.97 5.38
N LEU A 251 -8.44 26.85 6.04
CA LEU A 251 -9.04 26.88 7.37
C LEU A 251 -8.04 27.32 8.45
N PHE A 252 -6.76 26.99 8.29
CA PHE A 252 -5.71 27.44 9.21
C PHE A 252 -5.49 28.96 9.14
N ASP A 253 -5.43 29.52 7.92
CA ASP A 253 -5.28 30.96 7.74
C ASP A 253 -6.47 31.71 8.34
N LEU A 254 -7.69 31.21 8.13
CA LEU A 254 -8.89 31.79 8.71
C LEU A 254 -8.92 31.68 10.24
N ALA A 255 -8.44 30.57 10.80
CA ALA A 255 -8.30 30.40 12.24
C ALA A 255 -7.29 31.39 12.83
N LYS A 256 -6.17 31.63 12.14
CA LYS A 256 -5.19 32.64 12.56
C LYS A 256 -5.78 34.04 12.56
N GLU A 257 -6.54 34.41 11.52
CA GLU A 257 -7.26 35.69 11.47
C GLU A 257 -8.27 35.79 12.63
N TYR A 258 -9.01 34.71 12.90
CA TYR A 258 -9.98 34.65 14.00
C TYR A 258 -9.33 34.87 15.37
N LEU A 259 -8.19 34.23 15.63
CA LEU A 259 -7.44 34.38 16.88
C LEU A 259 -6.85 35.78 17.04
N SER A 260 -6.53 36.46 15.94
CA SER A 260 -6.00 37.82 15.95
C SER A 260 -7.09 38.90 16.10
N ALA A 261 -8.36 38.56 15.82
CA ALA A 261 -9.47 39.50 15.89
C ALA A 261 -9.81 39.85 17.36
N THR A 262 -9.92 41.14 17.66
CA THR A 262 -10.21 41.64 19.02
C THR A 262 -11.69 41.92 19.28
N ASP A 263 -12.52 41.98 18.23
CA ASP A 263 -13.94 42.28 18.33
C ASP A 263 -14.85 41.12 17.88
N ASP A 264 -16.04 41.04 18.47
CA ASP A 264 -17.00 39.96 18.23
C ASP A 264 -17.59 39.97 16.83
N THR A 265 -17.62 41.13 16.15
CA THR A 265 -18.20 41.24 14.81
C THR A 265 -17.27 40.60 13.77
N SER A 266 -15.98 40.91 13.85
CA SER A 266 -14.94 40.28 13.02
C SER A 266 -14.88 38.77 13.26
N LYS A 267 -14.91 38.34 14.53
CA LYS A 267 -14.96 36.91 14.89
C LYS A 267 -16.17 36.20 14.26
N ARG A 268 -17.38 36.73 14.40
CA ARG A 268 -18.59 36.14 13.79
C ARG A 268 -18.52 36.06 12.27
N LYS A 269 -17.95 37.08 11.61
CA LYS A 269 -17.75 37.06 10.16
C LYS A 269 -16.82 35.93 9.73
N LEU A 270 -15.68 35.79 10.39
CA LEU A 270 -14.69 34.73 10.12
C LEU A 270 -15.26 33.32 10.38
N LEU A 271 -16.11 33.15 11.39
CA LEU A 271 -16.83 31.88 11.60
C LEU A 271 -17.74 31.52 10.42
N SER A 272 -18.54 32.48 9.96
CA SER A 272 -19.44 32.29 8.81
C SER A 272 -18.66 31.96 7.54
N GLU A 273 -17.53 32.65 7.32
CA GLU A 273 -16.64 32.38 6.19
C GLU A 273 -16.04 30.97 6.27
N GLY A 274 -15.62 30.52 7.46
CA GLY A 274 -15.07 29.18 7.67
C GLY A 274 -16.10 28.09 7.38
N GLN A 275 -17.32 28.27 7.84
CA GLN A 275 -18.42 27.36 7.54
C GLN A 275 -18.71 27.27 6.04
N ASN A 276 -18.71 28.42 5.35
CA ASN A 276 -18.90 28.45 3.90
C ASN A 276 -17.78 27.71 3.16
N LYS A 277 -16.51 27.89 3.57
CA LYS A 277 -15.37 27.15 3.00
C LYS A 277 -15.49 25.65 3.25
N LEU A 278 -15.87 25.24 4.45
CA LEU A 278 -16.06 23.83 4.81
C LEU A 278 -17.16 23.16 3.97
N ASN A 279 -18.28 23.86 3.76
CA ASN A 279 -19.35 23.39 2.90
C ASN A 279 -18.86 23.22 1.45
N GLY A 280 -18.05 24.16 0.95
CA GLY A 280 -17.41 24.06 -0.36
C GLY A 280 -16.52 22.83 -0.48
N PHE A 281 -15.62 22.59 0.48
CA PHE A 281 -14.76 21.41 0.48
C PHE A 281 -15.55 20.10 0.57
N THR A 282 -16.65 20.09 1.32
CA THR A 282 -17.56 18.94 1.39
C THR A 282 -18.19 18.65 0.02
N ALA A 283 -18.65 19.68 -0.70
CA ALA A 283 -19.19 19.51 -2.04
C ALA A 283 -18.14 18.97 -3.04
N THR A 284 -16.90 19.46 -2.96
CA THR A 284 -15.80 18.95 -3.79
C THR A 284 -15.48 17.50 -3.47
N PHE A 285 -15.44 17.12 -2.19
CA PHE A 285 -15.28 15.73 -1.77
C PHE A 285 -16.37 14.83 -2.35
N GLU A 286 -17.63 15.23 -2.23
CA GLU A 286 -18.77 14.48 -2.75
C GLU A 286 -18.70 14.28 -4.27
N SER A 287 -18.25 15.30 -5.00
CA SER A 287 -18.02 15.20 -6.45
C SER A 287 -16.92 14.20 -6.77
N ILE A 288 -15.76 14.25 -6.10
CA ILE A 288 -14.65 13.31 -6.33
C ILE A 288 -15.11 11.87 -6.10
N VAL A 289 -15.83 11.63 -5.00
CA VAL A 289 -16.28 10.29 -4.63
C VAL A 289 -17.36 9.77 -5.59
N THR A 290 -18.28 10.63 -6.03
CA THR A 290 -19.32 10.27 -7.01
C THR A 290 -18.71 9.89 -8.36
N ASP A 291 -17.77 10.69 -8.86
CA ASP A 291 -17.03 10.40 -10.09
C ASP A 291 -16.29 9.06 -10.00
N THR A 292 -15.64 8.81 -8.87
CA THR A 292 -14.92 7.57 -8.61
C THR A 292 -15.87 6.38 -8.63
N GLU A 293 -17.01 6.50 -7.94
CA GLU A 293 -18.02 5.44 -7.91
C GLU A 293 -18.58 5.14 -9.31
N ALA A 294 -18.82 6.17 -10.12
CA ALA A 294 -19.25 6.01 -11.51
C ALA A 294 -18.18 5.29 -12.35
N GLN A 295 -16.91 5.67 -12.21
CA GLN A 295 -15.79 5.01 -12.91
C GLN A 295 -15.64 3.55 -12.48
N LEU A 296 -15.79 3.24 -11.19
CA LEU A 296 -15.73 1.87 -10.68
C LEU A 296 -16.89 1.02 -11.24
N LYS A 297 -18.13 1.53 -11.21
CA LYS A 297 -19.30 0.84 -11.77
C LYS A 297 -19.19 0.62 -13.28
N ALA A 298 -18.79 1.65 -14.03
CA ALA A 298 -18.62 1.57 -15.48
C ALA A 298 -17.57 0.52 -15.90
N ASN A 299 -16.58 0.26 -15.04
CA ASN A 299 -15.55 -0.74 -15.27
C ASN A 299 -15.80 -2.07 -14.50
N GLY A 300 -16.99 -2.28 -13.94
CA GLY A 300 -17.36 -3.54 -13.27
C GLY A 300 -16.58 -3.86 -12.00
N TYR A 301 -16.08 -2.85 -11.28
CA TYR A 301 -15.37 -3.01 -10.01
C TYR A 301 -16.29 -2.78 -8.80
N SER A 302 -15.86 -3.31 -7.65
CA SER A 302 -16.50 -3.04 -6.37
C SER A 302 -16.39 -1.57 -5.97
N THR A 303 -17.45 -1.04 -5.36
CA THR A 303 -17.52 0.34 -4.84
C THR A 303 -17.28 0.41 -3.33
N GLU A 304 -16.86 -0.68 -2.66
CA GLU A 304 -16.65 -0.68 -1.21
C GLU A 304 -15.62 0.36 -0.72
N ILE A 305 -14.63 0.68 -1.55
CA ILE A 305 -13.63 1.73 -1.25
C ILE A 305 -14.26 3.12 -1.04
N ILE A 306 -15.42 3.38 -1.65
CA ILE A 306 -16.17 4.63 -1.49
C ILE A 306 -16.63 4.83 -0.04
N LYS A 307 -17.06 3.75 0.64
CA LYS A 307 -17.44 3.81 2.06
C LYS A 307 -16.24 4.22 2.92
N GLN A 308 -15.04 3.74 2.59
CA GLN A 308 -13.83 4.07 3.30
C GLN A 308 -13.43 5.55 3.12
N TYR A 309 -13.54 6.09 1.90
CA TYR A 309 -13.31 7.51 1.65
C TYR A 309 -14.29 8.39 2.44
N ARG A 310 -15.60 8.07 2.40
CA ARG A 310 -16.64 8.80 3.14
C ARG A 310 -16.43 8.75 4.65
N LYS A 311 -16.09 7.56 5.18
CA LYS A 311 -15.79 7.42 6.60
C LYS A 311 -14.58 8.27 7.00
N THR A 312 -13.51 8.24 6.21
CA THR A 312 -12.28 9.01 6.51
C THR A 312 -12.55 10.50 6.51
N PHE A 313 -13.29 11.01 5.51
CA PHE A 313 -13.68 12.41 5.45
C PHE A 313 -14.55 12.82 6.65
N ASN A 314 -15.57 12.03 6.99
CA ASN A 314 -16.43 12.32 8.14
C ASN A 314 -15.67 12.28 9.47
N ASP A 315 -14.77 11.31 9.66
CA ASP A 315 -13.89 11.23 10.85
C ASP A 315 -13.02 12.51 10.95
N GLU A 316 -12.50 13.04 9.84
CA GLU A 316 -11.67 14.26 9.81
C GLU A 316 -12.49 15.52 10.12
N ILE A 317 -13.70 15.63 9.56
CA ILE A 317 -14.64 16.73 9.86
C ILE A 317 -15.02 16.71 11.34
N GLU A 318 -15.34 15.53 11.87
CA GLU A 318 -15.74 15.37 13.28
C GLU A 318 -14.58 15.69 14.21
N ALA A 319 -13.35 15.25 13.91
CA ALA A 319 -12.18 15.61 14.70
C ALA A 319 -11.92 17.12 14.68
N GLY A 320 -12.15 17.80 13.54
CA GLY A 320 -12.06 19.25 13.43
C GLY A 320 -13.10 19.97 14.29
N LYS A 321 -14.36 19.51 14.31
CA LYS A 321 -15.41 20.06 15.18
C LYS A 321 -15.13 19.80 16.66
N GLN A 322 -14.72 18.56 16.95
CA GLN A 322 -14.14 18.01 18.19
C GLN A 322 -13.24 19.00 18.89
N LEU A 323 -12.10 19.15 18.25
CA LEU A 323 -11.09 20.08 18.66
C LEU A 323 -11.77 21.44 18.81
N ALA A 324 -12.52 21.89 17.81
CA ALA A 324 -13.01 23.25 17.79
C ALA A 324 -13.83 23.63 19.02
N GLU A 325 -14.72 22.75 19.46
CA GLU A 325 -15.47 22.77 20.72
C GLU A 325 -14.60 22.96 21.98
N GLU A 326 -13.35 22.51 21.99
CA GLU A 326 -12.43 22.64 23.14
C GLU A 326 -11.76 24.03 23.27
N LEU A 327 -11.78 24.86 22.21
CA LEU A 327 -11.04 26.14 22.20
C LEU A 327 -11.89 27.42 22.36
N ALA A 328 -13.21 27.36 22.54
CA ALA A 328 -13.99 28.50 23.07
C ALA A 328 -14.49 28.23 24.48
#